data_AF-A0A183UF21-F1
#
_entry.id   AF-A0A183UF21-F1
#
_cell.length_a   1.000
_cell.length_b   1.000
_cell.length_c   1.000
_cell.angle_alpha   90.00
_cell.angle_beta   90.00
_cell.angle_gamma   90.00
#
_symmetry.space_group_name_H-M   'P 1'
#
loop_
_entity.id
_entity.type
_entity.pdbx_description
1 polymer ?
#
loop_
_entity_poly.entity_id
_entity_poly.type
_entity_poly.pdbx_seq_one_letter_code
_entity_poly.pdbx_strand_id
1 'polypeptide(L)'
;MFKKFDEKDDIIGTQQLKSSAQKGIRAKIQEQYPMLENYMNDILPKKENFKLVKCKDHVELIADAEGNVMFIKPRDIPYIPSLRLLHKYPFMMPHQQVDKGAIKFVLNGSQIMCPGLTSPGAKMTDNIPKNTDIGIENLHHLNDGLWKVPIVS
;
A
#
# COMPACT_ATOMS: atom_id res chain seq x y z
N MET A 1 -8.33 2.20 5.32
CA MET A 1 -7.45 2.58 6.46
C MET A 1 -7.22 4.09 6.54
N PHE A 2 -6.83 4.77 5.46
CA PHE A 2 -6.37 6.18 5.53
C PHE A 2 -7.43 7.26 5.18
N LYS A 3 -8.72 6.93 5.25
CA LYS A 3 -9.80 7.85 4.78
C LYS A 3 -9.79 9.21 5.50
N LYS A 4 -9.47 9.22 6.80
CA LYS A 4 -9.38 10.43 7.63
C LYS A 4 -7.94 10.74 8.07
N PHE A 5 -6.96 10.21 7.35
CA PHE A 5 -5.56 10.40 7.74
C PHE A 5 -5.18 11.88 7.67
N ASP A 6 -4.61 12.39 8.75
CA ASP A 6 -4.02 13.73 8.86
C ASP A 6 -2.59 13.63 9.40
N GLU A 7 -1.64 14.30 8.74
CA GLU A 7 -0.22 14.23 9.09
C GLU A 7 0.06 14.66 10.53
N LYS A 8 -0.64 15.71 11.02
CA LYS A 8 -0.37 16.31 12.33
C LYS A 8 -0.96 15.48 13.45
N ASP A 9 -2.12 14.89 13.21
CA ASP A 9 -2.80 14.12 14.22
C ASP A 9 -2.34 12.67 14.23
N ASP A 10 -2.07 12.05 13.09
CA ASP A 10 -1.86 10.60 13.01
C ASP A 10 -0.40 10.17 13.07
N ILE A 11 0.57 11.06 12.81
CA ILE A 11 1.99 10.75 12.97
C ILE A 11 2.40 10.91 14.44
N ILE A 12 2.89 9.82 15.02
CA ILE A 12 3.40 9.78 16.41
C ILE A 12 4.87 10.19 16.43
N GLY A 13 5.64 9.81 15.40
CA GLY A 13 7.02 10.22 15.26
C GLY A 13 7.77 9.45 14.19
N THR A 14 8.95 9.96 13.87
CA THR A 14 9.80 9.42 12.80
C THR A 14 11.07 8.82 13.38
N GLN A 15 11.42 7.62 12.92
CA GLN A 15 12.61 6.88 13.32
C GLN A 15 13.53 6.69 12.12
N GLN A 16 14.79 7.13 12.26
CA GLN A 16 15.83 6.78 11.30
C GLN A 16 16.36 5.39 11.60
N LEU A 17 16.32 4.51 10.59
CA LEU A 17 16.75 3.13 10.73
C LEU A 17 18.26 2.98 10.51
N LYS A 18 18.90 2.08 11.28
CA LYS A 18 20.28 1.66 11.02
C LYS A 18 20.34 0.83 9.74
N SER A 19 21.49 0.84 9.06
CA SER A 19 21.67 0.14 7.78
C SER A 19 21.39 -1.36 7.83
N SER A 20 21.60 -2.03 8.98
CA SER A 20 21.24 -3.45 9.14
C SER A 20 19.72 -3.68 9.11
N ALA A 21 18.95 -2.84 9.81
CA ALA A 21 17.49 -2.92 9.82
C ALA A 21 16.91 -2.61 8.43
N GLN A 22 17.46 -1.62 7.74
CA GLN A 22 17.06 -1.29 6.37
C GLN A 22 17.28 -2.45 5.40
N LYS A 23 18.44 -3.12 5.47
CA LYS A 23 18.70 -4.34 4.68
C LYS A 23 17.66 -5.43 4.95
N GLY A 24 17.29 -5.62 6.23
CA GLY A 24 16.25 -6.58 6.62
C GLY A 24 14.87 -6.26 6.04
N ILE A 25 14.44 -5.00 6.10
CA ILE A 25 13.15 -4.57 5.52
C ILE A 25 13.17 -4.73 4.00
N ARG A 26 14.25 -4.31 3.34
CA ARG A 26 14.38 -4.45 1.89
C ARG A 26 14.32 -5.91 1.44
N ALA A 27 14.95 -6.83 2.18
CA ALA A 27 14.89 -8.26 1.90
C ALA A 27 13.45 -8.79 2.01
N LYS A 28 12.71 -8.41 3.06
CA LYS A 28 11.30 -8.81 3.23
C LYS A 28 10.39 -8.29 2.12
N ILE A 29 10.59 -7.04 1.69
CA ILE A 29 9.82 -6.45 0.58
C ILE A 29 10.13 -7.17 -0.74
N GLN A 30 11.40 -7.49 -0.99
CA GLN A 30 11.81 -8.20 -2.20
C GLN A 30 11.28 -9.65 -2.23
N GLU A 31 11.26 -10.32 -1.07
CA GLU A 31 10.64 -11.65 -0.93
C GLU A 31 9.13 -11.61 -1.20
N GLN A 32 8.44 -10.58 -0.71
CA GLN A 32 7.00 -10.40 -0.94
C GLN A 32 6.67 -9.98 -2.38
N TYR A 33 7.52 -9.18 -3.01
CA TYR A 33 7.33 -8.65 -4.36
C TYR A 33 8.52 -9.00 -5.26
N PRO A 34 8.68 -10.27 -5.67
CA PRO A 34 9.85 -10.73 -6.44
C PRO A 34 9.97 -10.02 -7.79
N MET A 35 8.84 -9.63 -8.39
CA MET A 35 8.80 -8.87 -9.65
C MET A 35 9.46 -7.49 -9.58
N LEU A 36 9.69 -6.95 -8.36
CA LEU A 36 10.35 -5.67 -8.16
C LEU A 36 11.88 -5.76 -8.10
N GLU A 37 12.50 -6.95 -8.15
CA GLU A 37 13.94 -7.13 -7.94
C GLU A 37 14.82 -6.13 -8.73
N ASN A 38 14.54 -5.96 -10.02
CA ASN A 38 15.28 -5.04 -10.89
C ASN A 38 15.03 -3.56 -10.59
N TYR A 39 13.91 -3.23 -9.94
CA TYR A 39 13.48 -1.86 -9.63
C TYR A 39 13.75 -1.48 -8.16
N MET A 40 14.12 -2.44 -7.31
CA MET A 40 14.34 -2.19 -5.88
C MET A 40 15.43 -1.15 -5.59
N ASN A 41 16.42 -0.99 -6.48
CA ASN A 41 17.41 0.07 -6.33
C ASN A 41 16.86 1.47 -6.61
N ASP A 42 15.84 1.59 -7.44
CA ASP A 42 15.19 2.86 -7.76
C ASP A 42 14.12 3.21 -6.73
N ILE A 43 13.50 2.21 -6.09
CA ILE A 43 12.45 2.41 -5.08
C ILE A 43 13.06 2.66 -3.70
N LEU A 44 14.03 1.84 -3.29
CA LEU A 44 14.72 1.94 -2.00
C LEU A 44 16.23 1.75 -2.19
N PRO A 45 16.99 2.79 -2.57
CA PRO A 45 18.42 2.70 -2.86
C PRO A 45 19.23 2.14 -1.68
N LYS A 46 20.22 1.28 -1.93
CA LYS A 46 21.10 0.70 -0.88
C LYS A 46 21.95 1.74 -0.15
N LYS A 47 22.26 2.85 -0.81
CA LYS A 47 23.15 3.89 -0.31
C LYS A 47 22.40 4.95 0.50
N GLU A 48 21.09 5.07 0.30
CA GLU A 48 20.28 6.09 0.94
C GLU A 48 19.52 5.50 2.13
N ASN A 49 19.42 6.29 3.18
CA ASN A 49 18.65 5.91 4.35
C ASN A 49 17.19 6.29 4.13
N PHE A 50 16.30 5.31 4.17
CA PHE A 50 14.87 5.55 4.27
C PHE A 50 14.43 5.68 5.74
N LYS A 51 13.37 6.44 5.97
CA LYS A 51 12.79 6.74 7.28
C LYS A 51 11.60 5.82 7.57
N LEU A 52 11.41 5.50 8.84
CA LEU A 52 10.23 4.79 9.32
C LEU A 52 9.36 5.78 10.09
N VAL A 53 8.20 6.14 9.55
CA VAL A 53 7.24 7.04 10.18
C VAL A 53 6.21 6.20 10.91
N LYS A 54 6.10 6.38 12.22
CA LYS A 54 5.14 5.65 13.07
C LYS A 54 3.87 6.46 13.16
N CYS A 55 2.76 5.82 12.81
CA CYS A 55 1.43 6.39 12.90
C CYS A 55 0.63 5.77 14.04
N LYS A 56 -0.53 6.36 14.33
CA LYS A 56 -1.57 5.76 15.16
C LYS A 56 -2.01 4.39 14.62
N ASP A 57 -2.70 3.62 15.46
CA ASP A 57 -3.23 2.29 15.14
C ASP A 57 -2.19 1.25 14.70
N HIS A 58 -0.92 1.44 15.14
CA HIS A 58 0.18 0.53 14.86
C HIS A 58 0.46 0.36 13.35
N VAL A 59 0.35 1.46 12.62
CA VAL A 59 0.76 1.56 11.22
C VAL A 59 2.14 2.21 11.14
N GLU A 60 3.02 1.62 10.34
CA GLU A 60 4.34 2.18 10.04
C GLU A 60 4.42 2.49 8.54
N LEU A 61 4.84 3.70 8.19
CA LEU A 61 5.09 4.11 6.81
C LEU A 61 6.59 4.08 6.53
N ILE A 62 6.97 3.48 5.41
CA ILE A 62 8.34 3.48 4.90
C ILE A 62 8.43 4.60 3.88
N ALA A 63 9.14 5.66 4.25
CA ALA A 63 9.36 6.83 3.41
C ALA A 63 10.81 6.90 2.94
N ASP A 64 11.03 7.30 1.69
CA ASP A 64 12.38 7.50 1.15
C ASP A 64 13.12 8.68 1.82
N ALA A 65 14.31 9.03 1.33
CA ALA A 65 15.10 10.13 1.88
C ALA A 65 14.39 11.49 1.76
N GLU A 66 13.57 11.67 0.72
CA GLU A 66 12.79 12.87 0.43
C GLU A 66 11.48 12.92 1.21
N GLY A 67 11.07 11.82 1.84
CA GLY A 67 9.84 11.69 2.61
C GLY A 67 8.68 11.08 1.81
N ASN A 68 8.87 10.68 0.54
CA ASN A 68 7.82 10.04 -0.23
C ASN A 68 7.50 8.66 0.34
N VAL A 69 6.23 8.39 0.62
CA VAL A 69 5.78 7.11 1.16
C VAL A 69 5.82 6.02 0.08
N MET A 70 6.70 5.03 0.26
CA MET A 70 6.85 3.89 -0.65
C MET A 70 5.98 2.71 -0.24
N PHE A 71 6.04 2.33 1.04
CA PHE A 71 5.31 1.18 1.58
C PHE A 71 4.65 1.51 2.92
N ILE A 72 3.60 0.76 3.22
CA ILE A 72 2.78 0.84 4.42
C ILE A 72 2.86 -0.53 5.10
N LYS A 73 3.16 -0.55 6.39
CA LYS A 73 3.19 -1.77 7.21
C LYS A 73 2.22 -1.61 8.38
N PRO A 74 0.98 -2.08 8.27
CA PRO A 74 0.12 -2.30 9.42
C PRO A 74 0.69 -3.44 10.29
N ARG A 75 0.32 -3.51 11.57
CA ARG A 75 0.83 -4.53 12.51
C ARG A 75 0.74 -5.96 11.97
N ASP A 76 -0.46 -6.40 11.61
CA ASP A 76 -0.76 -7.82 11.31
C ASP A 76 -0.90 -8.11 9.81
N ILE A 77 -0.66 -7.12 8.95
CA ILE A 77 -0.77 -7.24 7.49
C ILE A 77 0.63 -7.16 6.86
N PRO A 78 0.92 -7.89 5.77
CA PRO A 78 2.16 -7.72 5.00
C PRO A 78 2.39 -6.28 4.51
N TYR A 79 3.56 -6.00 3.91
CA TYR A 79 3.84 -4.68 3.37
C TYR A 79 2.89 -4.37 2.20
N ILE A 80 2.29 -3.19 2.20
CA ILE A 80 1.38 -2.74 1.14
C ILE A 80 2.08 -1.57 0.42
N PRO A 81 2.18 -1.56 -0.92
CA PRO A 81 2.73 -0.41 -1.63
C PRO A 81 1.80 0.80 -1.49
N SER A 82 2.36 2.02 -1.53
CA SER A 82 1.54 3.20 -1.77
C SER A 82 0.91 3.13 -3.15
N LEU A 83 -0.26 3.76 -3.34
CA LEU A 83 -0.91 3.75 -4.66
C LEU A 83 -0.04 4.41 -5.74
N ARG A 84 0.81 5.36 -5.37
CA ARG A 84 1.73 6.02 -6.31
C ARG A 84 2.80 5.04 -6.78
N LEU A 85 3.34 4.24 -5.87
CA LEU A 85 4.28 3.18 -6.22
C LEU A 85 3.62 2.14 -7.10
N LEU A 86 2.40 1.72 -6.75
CA LEU A 86 1.63 0.74 -7.53
C LEU A 86 1.31 1.25 -8.94
N HIS A 87 0.96 2.53 -9.10
CA HIS A 87 0.73 3.12 -10.43
C HIS A 87 2.00 3.16 -11.29
N LYS A 88 3.18 3.30 -10.67
CA LYS A 88 4.48 3.27 -11.38
C LYS A 88 4.87 1.84 -11.77
N TYR A 89 4.54 0.85 -10.93
CA TYR A 89 4.87 -0.56 -11.13
C TYR A 89 3.63 -1.46 -11.00
N PRO A 90 2.64 -1.38 -11.92
CA PRO A 90 1.37 -2.08 -11.77
C PRO A 90 1.54 -3.61 -11.73
N PHE A 91 2.54 -4.13 -12.44
CA PHE A 91 2.84 -5.56 -12.49
C PHE A 91 3.25 -6.19 -11.15
N MET A 92 3.50 -5.40 -10.10
CA MET A 92 3.94 -5.94 -8.80
C MET A 92 2.85 -6.71 -8.04
N MET A 93 1.56 -6.52 -8.40
CA MET A 93 0.42 -7.16 -7.75
C MET A 93 -0.62 -7.64 -8.78
N PRO A 94 -1.41 -8.68 -8.47
CA PRO A 94 -2.55 -9.06 -9.27
C PRO A 94 -3.61 -7.94 -9.26
N HIS A 95 -4.31 -7.79 -10.37
CA HIS A 95 -5.33 -6.77 -10.55
C HIS A 95 -6.71 -7.41 -10.51
N GLN A 96 -7.69 -6.70 -9.96
CA GLN A 96 -9.09 -7.10 -9.98
C GLN A 96 -9.89 -5.97 -10.61
N GLN A 97 -10.68 -6.29 -11.63
CA GLN A 97 -11.54 -5.29 -12.26
C GLN A 97 -12.93 -5.35 -11.64
N VAL A 98 -13.36 -4.24 -11.07
CA VAL A 98 -14.70 -4.08 -10.51
C VAL A 98 -15.67 -3.47 -11.53
N ASP A 99 -16.96 -3.65 -11.30
CA ASP A 99 -18.01 -2.98 -12.09
C ASP A 99 -17.96 -1.45 -11.97
N LYS A 100 -18.44 -0.76 -13.00
CA LYS A 100 -18.55 0.70 -13.06
C LYS A 100 -19.33 1.27 -11.87
N GLY A 101 -20.39 0.58 -11.44
CA GLY A 101 -21.20 0.99 -10.29
C GLY A 101 -20.41 0.99 -8.97
N ALA A 102 -19.40 0.13 -8.84
CA ALA A 102 -18.61 -0.01 -7.62
C ALA A 102 -17.51 1.06 -7.48
N ILE A 103 -17.03 1.65 -8.58
CA ILE A 103 -15.89 2.59 -8.59
C ILE A 103 -16.09 3.75 -7.60
N LYS A 104 -17.27 4.38 -7.60
CA LYS A 104 -17.58 5.49 -6.68
C LYS A 104 -17.46 5.07 -5.21
N PHE A 105 -17.85 3.85 -4.88
CA PHE A 105 -17.79 3.34 -3.51
C PHE A 105 -16.36 2.99 -3.11
N VAL A 106 -15.59 2.37 -4.01
CA VAL A 106 -14.17 2.07 -3.80
C VAL A 106 -13.36 3.35 -3.54
N LEU A 107 -13.58 4.40 -4.34
CA LEU A 107 -12.93 5.71 -4.14
C LEU A 107 -13.37 6.42 -2.85
N ASN A 108 -14.47 6.00 -2.24
CA ASN A 108 -14.93 6.48 -0.94
C ASN A 108 -14.47 5.60 0.23
N GLY A 109 -13.64 4.59 -0.03
CA GLY A 109 -13.09 3.69 0.98
C GLY A 109 -13.99 2.51 1.36
N SER A 110 -15.02 2.22 0.57
CA SER A 110 -15.84 1.03 0.77
C SER A 110 -15.08 -0.24 0.36
N GLN A 111 -15.39 -1.33 1.05
CA GLN A 111 -14.95 -2.68 0.71
C GLN A 111 -15.57 -3.14 -0.61
N ILE A 112 -14.89 -4.04 -1.32
CA ILE A 112 -15.42 -4.64 -2.54
C ILE A 112 -16.16 -5.92 -2.17
N MET A 113 -17.46 -5.94 -2.43
CA MET A 113 -18.32 -7.10 -2.22
C MET A 113 -18.34 -8.00 -3.45
N CYS A 114 -18.61 -9.30 -3.26
CA CYS A 114 -18.63 -10.31 -4.33
C CYS A 114 -19.46 -9.93 -5.59
N PRO A 115 -20.65 -9.30 -5.48
CA PRO A 115 -21.39 -8.84 -6.66
C PRO A 115 -20.61 -7.83 -7.53
N GLY A 116 -19.75 -7.00 -6.92
CA GLY A 116 -18.91 -6.05 -7.64
C GLY A 116 -17.77 -6.69 -8.43
N LEU A 117 -17.51 -7.98 -8.21
CA LEU A 117 -16.47 -8.78 -8.88
C LEU A 117 -17.04 -9.83 -9.84
N THR A 118 -18.34 -10.11 -9.76
CA THR A 118 -19.03 -11.17 -10.53
C THR A 118 -20.00 -10.63 -11.58
N SER A 119 -20.16 -9.30 -11.67
CA SER A 119 -21.03 -8.68 -12.67
C SER A 119 -20.42 -8.71 -14.08
N PRO A 120 -21.21 -8.47 -15.15
CA PRO A 120 -20.72 -8.55 -16.52
C PRO A 120 -19.54 -7.62 -16.86
N GLY A 121 -19.41 -6.51 -16.12
CA GLY A 121 -18.32 -5.54 -16.28
C GLY A 121 -17.08 -5.84 -15.43
N ALA A 122 -17.16 -6.84 -14.54
CA ALA A 122 -16.08 -7.23 -13.67
C ALA A 122 -15.22 -8.35 -14.29
N LYS A 123 -13.94 -8.37 -13.92
CA LYS A 123 -13.03 -9.48 -14.26
C LYS A 123 -12.26 -9.86 -13.01
N MET A 124 -12.47 -11.08 -12.55
CA MET A 124 -11.66 -11.69 -11.51
C MET A 124 -10.45 -12.37 -12.13
N THR A 125 -9.29 -12.24 -11.50
CA THR A 125 -8.16 -13.13 -11.80
C THR A 125 -8.38 -14.50 -11.17
N ASP A 126 -7.99 -15.54 -11.88
CA ASP A 126 -8.11 -16.93 -11.45
C ASP A 126 -7.19 -17.13 -10.24
N ASN A 127 -7.73 -17.12 -9.01
CA ASN A 127 -7.15 -17.66 -7.75
C ASN A 127 -7.84 -17.16 -6.46
N ILE A 128 -9.06 -16.59 -6.51
CA ILE A 128 -9.77 -16.19 -5.28
C ILE A 128 -10.49 -17.41 -4.66
N PRO A 129 -10.29 -17.72 -3.37
CA PRO A 129 -11.05 -18.76 -2.68
C PRO A 129 -12.55 -18.47 -2.70
N LYS A 130 -13.39 -19.50 -2.94
CA LYS A 130 -14.85 -19.37 -2.86
C LYS A 130 -15.30 -19.13 -1.40
N ASN A 131 -16.36 -18.35 -1.21
CA ASN A 131 -17.09 -18.10 0.06
C ASN A 131 -16.42 -17.17 1.11
N THR A 132 -15.77 -16.09 0.69
CA THR A 132 -15.51 -14.94 1.60
C THR A 132 -16.56 -13.86 1.41
N ASP A 133 -17.25 -13.45 2.48
CA ASP A 133 -18.29 -12.40 2.45
C ASP A 133 -17.74 -11.02 2.02
N ILE A 134 -16.44 -10.81 2.21
CA ILE A 134 -15.68 -9.69 1.65
C ILE A 134 -14.87 -10.22 0.46
N GLY A 135 -15.09 -9.66 -0.73
CA GLY A 135 -14.35 -10.03 -1.93
C GLY A 135 -12.92 -9.49 -1.87
N ILE A 136 -12.75 -8.20 -1.54
CA ILE A 136 -11.45 -7.54 -1.39
C ILE A 136 -11.56 -6.42 -0.33
N GLU A 137 -10.59 -6.37 0.58
CA GLU A 137 -10.45 -5.29 1.55
C GLU A 137 -9.74 -4.05 0.97
N ASN A 138 -10.37 -2.88 1.12
CA ASN A 138 -9.89 -1.57 0.72
C ASN A 138 -9.06 -0.93 1.84
N LEU A 139 -7.74 -1.14 1.75
CA LEU A 139 -6.79 -0.61 2.73
C LEU A 139 -6.41 0.85 2.41
N HIS A 140 -6.16 1.16 1.14
CA HIS A 140 -5.72 2.46 0.65
C HIS A 140 -6.38 2.75 -0.71
N HIS A 141 -6.94 3.94 -0.88
CA HIS A 141 -7.64 4.33 -2.11
C HIS A 141 -7.26 5.75 -2.58
N LEU A 142 -7.48 6.03 -3.86
CA LEU A 142 -7.17 7.32 -4.43
C LEU A 142 -7.99 8.42 -3.72
N ASN A 143 -7.35 9.57 -3.49
CA ASN A 143 -7.88 10.72 -2.73
C ASN A 143 -8.20 10.47 -1.24
N ASP A 144 -7.74 9.37 -0.65
CA ASP A 144 -7.69 9.29 0.81
C ASP A 144 -6.65 10.24 1.42
N GLY A 145 -6.56 10.31 2.75
CA GLY A 145 -5.69 11.24 3.45
C GLY A 145 -4.21 10.99 3.13
N LEU A 146 -3.78 9.72 3.09
CA LEU A 146 -2.41 9.37 2.76
C LEU A 146 -2.08 9.69 1.28
N TRP A 147 -3.02 9.51 0.35
CA TRP A 147 -2.81 9.90 -1.05
C TRP A 147 -2.58 11.42 -1.22
N LYS A 148 -3.30 12.21 -0.42
CA LYS A 148 -3.21 13.68 -0.40
C LYS A 148 -1.93 14.17 0.27
N VAL A 149 -1.34 13.38 1.17
CA VAL A 149 -0.08 13.65 1.85
C VAL A 149 0.98 12.62 1.43
N PRO A 150 1.49 12.72 0.18
CA PRO A 150 2.42 11.72 -0.35
C PRO A 150 3.82 11.81 0.25
N ILE A 151 4.17 12.98 0.78
CA ILE A 151 5.43 13.29 1.43
C ILE A 151 5.12 13.53 2.90
N VAL A 152 5.75 12.76 3.77
CA VAL A 152 5.62 12.88 5.22
C VAL A 152 6.93 13.42 5.80
N SER A 153 6.80 14.38 6.71
CA SER A 153 7.95 15.08 7.32
C SER A 153 8.42 14.49 8.65
#